data_AF-A0A534MX07-F1
#
_entry.id   AF-A0A534MX07-F1
#
_cell.length_a   1.000
_cell.length_b   1.000
_cell.length_c   1.000
_cell.angle_alpha   90.00
_cell.angle_beta   90.00
_cell.angle_gamma   90.00
#
_symmetry.space_group_name_H-M   'P 1'
#
loop_
_entity.id
_entity.type
_entity.pdbx_description
1 polymer ?
#
loop_
_entity_poly.entity_id
_entity_poly.type
_entity_poly.pdbx_seq_one_letter_code
_entity_poly.pdbx_strand_id
1 'polypeptide(L)'
;MMQSPPKAMTPRAKTGIPVLDERLQGGFPRPSTLLLFSDKPTEKRLFGENFAIQGVKAGETCLYVDFFRAPQLARGELKRFGPADPSKLVLVDATSSQLL
;
A
#
# COMPACT_ATOMS: atom_id res chain seq x y z
N MET A 1 -7.90 28.96 -30.48
CA MET A 1 -7.78 27.57 -29.97
C MET A 1 -8.44 27.54 -28.60
N MET A 2 -9.63 26.93 -28.49
CA MET A 2 -10.27 26.73 -27.18
C MET A 2 -9.41 25.75 -26.38
N GLN A 3 -8.86 26.21 -25.26
CA GLN A 3 -8.18 25.33 -24.32
C GLN A 3 -9.20 24.32 -23.79
N SER A 4 -8.88 23.03 -23.89
CA SER A 4 -9.66 21.96 -23.29
C SER A 4 -9.85 22.25 -21.80
N PRO A 5 -11.05 22.03 -21.23
CA PRO A 5 -11.26 22.23 -19.80
C PRO A 5 -10.25 21.36 -19.01
N PRO A 6 -9.74 21.85 -17.87
CA PRO A 6 -8.81 21.08 -17.05
C PRO A 6 -9.45 19.73 -16.73
N LYS A 7 -8.80 18.65 -17.18
CA LYS A 7 -9.26 17.28 -16.96
C LYS A 7 -9.39 17.09 -15.45
N ALA A 8 -10.62 16.86 -14.96
CA ALA A 8 -10.86 16.61 -13.54
C ALA A 8 -9.89 15.51 -13.08
N MET A 9 -8.98 15.84 -12.15
CA MET A 9 -8.01 14.88 -11.65
C MET A 9 -8.75 13.82 -10.86
N THR A 10 -8.84 12.61 -11.42
CA THR A 10 -9.26 11.42 -10.68
C THR A 10 -8.43 11.30 -9.40
N PRO A 11 -9.04 11.00 -8.24
CA PRO A 11 -8.30 10.80 -7.00
C PRO A 11 -7.20 9.75 -7.18
N ARG A 12 -6.03 9.96 -6.57
CA ARG A 12 -4.87 9.06 -6.69
C ARG A 12 -4.32 8.63 -5.35
N ALA A 13 -3.86 7.38 -5.28
CA ALA A 13 -3.17 6.77 -4.15
C ALA A 13 -1.66 6.94 -4.29
N LYS A 14 -1.07 7.80 -3.47
CA LYS A 14 0.39 7.94 -3.44
C LYS A 14 1.03 6.66 -2.93
N THR A 15 2.13 6.28 -3.56
CA THR A 15 2.97 5.16 -3.15
C THR A 15 3.90 5.53 -1.99
N GLY A 16 4.16 6.82 -1.79
CA GLY A 16 5.15 7.33 -0.84
C GLY A 16 6.59 7.14 -1.31
N ILE A 17 6.78 6.69 -2.56
CA ILE A 17 8.08 6.63 -3.24
C ILE A 17 8.10 7.80 -4.23
N PRO A 18 8.84 8.90 -3.97
CA PRO A 18 8.71 10.14 -4.73
C PRO A 18 8.88 9.98 -6.24
N VAL A 19 9.91 9.24 -6.66
CA VAL A 19 10.18 8.98 -8.08
C VAL A 19 9.06 8.18 -8.75
N LEU A 20 8.42 7.25 -8.03
CA LEU A 20 7.32 6.47 -8.58
C LEU A 20 6.03 7.30 -8.64
N ASP A 21 5.76 8.10 -7.61
CA ASP A 21 4.61 9.00 -7.59
C ASP A 21 4.69 10.03 -8.72
N GLU A 22 5.87 10.58 -9.00
CA GLU A 22 6.09 11.44 -10.16
C GLU A 22 5.77 10.72 -11.47
N ARG A 23 6.31 9.52 -11.67
CA ARG A 23 6.08 8.70 -12.88
C ARG A 23 4.62 8.28 -13.04
N LEU A 24 3.89 8.11 -11.93
CA LEU A 24 2.47 7.79 -11.90
C LEU A 24 1.56 9.03 -11.89
N GLN A 25 2.11 10.24 -12.03
CA GLN A 25 1.36 11.50 -12.03
C GLN A 25 0.55 11.70 -10.73
N GLY A 26 1.19 11.43 -9.59
CA GLY A 26 0.61 11.56 -8.25
C GLY A 26 0.11 10.25 -7.64
N GLY A 27 0.45 9.10 -8.22
CA GLY A 27 0.14 7.77 -7.69
C GLY A 27 -0.94 7.02 -8.47
N PHE A 28 -1.40 5.89 -7.92
CA PHE A 28 -2.34 5.00 -8.62
C PHE A 28 -3.75 5.61 -8.74
N PRO A 29 -4.44 5.52 -9.89
CA PRO A 29 -5.82 5.98 -10.02
C PRO A 29 -6.75 5.33 -8.99
N ARG A 30 -7.78 6.05 -8.53
CA ARG A 30 -8.85 5.49 -7.69
C ARG A 30 -10.21 5.60 -8.40
N PRO A 31 -11.08 4.58 -8.26
CA PRO A 31 -10.78 3.25 -7.71
C PRO A 31 -9.92 2.42 -8.67
N SER A 32 -9.06 1.54 -8.17
CA SER A 32 -8.31 0.58 -8.99
C SER A 32 -8.00 -0.71 -8.24
N THR A 33 -7.75 -1.77 -9.01
CA THR A 33 -7.16 -3.02 -8.54
C THR A 33 -5.82 -3.18 -9.23
N LEU A 34 -4.78 -3.45 -8.46
CA LEU A 34 -3.40 -3.49 -8.95
C LEU A 34 -2.76 -4.82 -8.58
N LEU A 35 -2.05 -5.42 -9.53
CA LEU A 35 -1.23 -6.60 -9.30
C LEU A 35 0.23 -6.18 -9.31
N LEU A 36 0.94 -6.40 -8.19
CA LEU A 36 2.38 -6.28 -8.15
C LEU A 36 3.04 -7.64 -8.38
N PHE A 37 3.65 -7.78 -9.55
CA PHE A 37 4.40 -8.97 -9.93
C PHE A 37 5.92 -8.73 -9.78
N SER A 38 6.63 -9.74 -9.26
CA SER A 38 8.09 -9.76 -9.04
C SER A 38 8.51 -11.20 -8.78
N ASP A 39 9.74 -11.57 -9.15
CA ASP A 39 10.29 -12.89 -8.90
C ASP A 39 10.78 -13.07 -7.45
N LYS A 40 10.98 -11.96 -6.72
CA LYS A 40 11.45 -12.00 -5.33
C LYS A 40 10.31 -11.67 -4.37
N PRO A 41 9.87 -12.62 -3.52
CA PRO A 41 8.79 -12.39 -2.56
C PRO A 41 9.02 -11.19 -1.64
N THR A 42 10.28 -10.96 -1.23
CA THR A 42 10.66 -9.85 -0.33
C THR A 42 10.35 -8.48 -0.91
N GLU A 43 10.53 -8.29 -2.22
CA GLU A 43 10.30 -6.99 -2.87
C GLU A 43 8.81 -6.63 -2.87
N LYS A 44 7.94 -7.60 -3.20
CA LYS A 44 6.48 -7.43 -3.14
C LYS A 44 6.02 -7.05 -1.75
N ARG A 45 6.54 -7.76 -0.75
CA ARG A 45 6.20 -7.56 0.65
C ARG A 45 6.58 -6.17 1.11
N LEU A 46 7.82 -5.75 0.88
CA LEU A 46 8.31 -4.42 1.26
C LEU A 46 7.52 -3.30 0.60
N PHE A 47 7.21 -3.45 -0.69
CA PHE A 47 6.39 -2.46 -1.40
C PHE A 47 4.97 -2.38 -0.81
N GLY A 48 4.32 -3.52 -0.60
CA GLY A 48 2.97 -3.58 -0.03
C GLY A 48 2.90 -3.03 1.39
N GLU A 49 3.89 -3.35 2.23
CA GLU A 49 4.02 -2.83 3.59
C GLU A 49 4.24 -1.32 3.62
N ASN A 50 5.15 -0.81 2.77
CA ASN A 50 5.30 0.63 2.58
C ASN A 50 3.98 1.27 2.15
N PHE A 51 3.33 0.74 1.11
CA PHE A 51 2.10 1.31 0.57
C PHE A 51 0.98 1.38 1.61
N ALA A 52 0.81 0.32 2.41
CA ALA A 52 -0.15 0.31 3.52
C ALA A 52 0.16 1.39 4.56
N ILE A 53 1.41 1.53 4.98
CA ILE A 53 1.80 2.55 5.97
C ILE A 53 1.68 3.97 5.42
N GLN A 54 1.96 4.19 4.14
CA GLN A 54 1.78 5.50 3.52
C GLN A 54 0.29 5.88 3.42
N GLY A 55 -0.59 4.90 3.15
CA GLY A 55 -2.05 5.10 3.24
C GLY A 55 -2.48 5.50 4.65
N VAL A 56 -2.01 4.79 5.68
CA VAL A 56 -2.30 5.15 7.08
C VAL A 56 -1.81 6.56 7.43
N LYS A 57 -0.60 6.94 7.01
CA LYS A 57 -0.05 8.30 7.19
C LYS A 57 -0.84 9.37 6.43
N ALA A 58 -1.51 9.00 5.34
CA ALA A 58 -2.43 9.86 4.62
C ALA A 58 -3.83 9.94 5.27
N GLY A 59 -4.05 9.28 6.41
CA GLY A 59 -5.32 9.26 7.15
C GLY A 59 -6.30 8.16 6.72
N GLU A 60 -5.89 7.28 5.80
CA GLU A 60 -6.70 6.19 5.27
C GLU A 60 -6.77 5.02 6.26
N THR A 61 -7.89 4.31 6.28
CA THR A 61 -7.97 3.00 6.94
C THR A 61 -7.46 1.95 5.97
N CYS A 62 -6.38 1.26 6.32
CA CYS A 62 -5.72 0.26 5.49
C CYS A 62 -5.94 -1.15 6.04
N LEU A 63 -6.33 -2.06 5.15
CA LEU A 63 -6.42 -3.49 5.42
C LEU A 63 -5.17 -4.18 4.86
N TYR A 64 -4.43 -4.90 5.72
CA TYR A 64 -3.27 -5.70 5.32
C TYR A 64 -3.55 -7.17 5.61
N VAL A 65 -3.61 -7.97 4.55
CA VAL A 65 -3.86 -9.42 4.61
C VAL A 65 -2.54 -10.13 4.39
N ASP A 66 -2.12 -10.96 5.34
CA ASP A 66 -0.87 -11.73 5.26
C ASP A 66 -1.18 -13.23 5.31
N PHE A 67 -0.64 -13.97 4.35
CA PHE A 67 -0.81 -15.42 4.21
C PHE A 67 0.38 -16.22 4.76
N PHE A 68 1.46 -15.55 5.16
CA PHE A 68 2.73 -16.19 5.53
C PHE A 68 3.17 -15.90 6.96
N ARG A 69 2.64 -14.87 7.61
CA ARG A 69 3.08 -14.45 8.95
C ARG A 69 1.91 -14.14 9.88
N ALA A 70 2.06 -14.53 11.14
CA ALA A 70 1.15 -14.13 12.21
C ALA A 70 1.14 -12.59 12.37
N PRO A 71 0.00 -11.99 12.78
CA PRO A 71 -0.17 -10.54 12.87
C PRO A 71 0.90 -9.81 13.70
N GLN A 72 1.43 -10.45 14.75
CA GLN A 72 2.44 -9.86 15.63
C GLN A 72 3.76 -9.64 14.88
N LEU A 73 4.17 -10.60 14.04
CA LEU A 73 5.38 -10.50 13.22
C LEU A 73 5.20 -9.46 12.11
N ALA A 74 4.07 -9.49 11.40
CA ALA A 74 3.76 -8.49 10.37
C ALA A 74 3.74 -7.06 10.95
N ARG A 75 3.14 -6.87 12.13
CA ARG A 75 3.12 -5.58 12.84
C ARG A 75 4.52 -5.10 13.22
N GLY A 76 5.41 -6.01 13.61
CA GLY A 76 6.81 -5.68 13.91
C GLY A 76 7.55 -5.11 12.69
N GLU A 77 7.37 -5.74 11.52
CA GLU A 77 7.98 -5.27 10.27
C GLU A 77 7.37 -3.96 9.76
N LEU A 78 6.05 -3.82 9.81
CA LEU A 78 5.34 -2.60 9.40
C LEU A 78 5.78 -1.35 10.18
N LYS A 79 6.11 -1.49 11.47
CA LYS A 79 6.65 -0.39 12.29
C LYS A 79 7.97 0.18 11.76
N ARG A 80 8.74 -0.58 10.97
CA ARG A 80 10.01 -0.11 10.39
C ARG A 80 9.83 1.00 9.37
N PHE A 81 8.62 1.15 8.81
CA PHE A 81 8.27 2.24 7.89
C PHE A 81 7.92 3.55 8.62
N GLY A 82 8.02 3.59 9.96
CA GLY A 82 7.86 4.77 10.78
C GLY A 82 6.52 4.83 11.53
N PRO A 83 6.23 5.96 12.19
CA PRO A 83 5.02 6.11 12.98
C PRO A 83 3.77 6.04 12.09
N ALA A 84 2.77 5.30 12.56
CA ALA A 84 1.48 5.12 11.91
C ALA A 84 0.41 4.95 12.99
N ASP A 85 -0.80 5.48 12.75
CA ASP A 85 -1.93 5.31 13.66
C ASP A 85 -2.36 3.83 13.68
N PRO A 86 -2.22 3.13 14.82
CA PRO A 86 -2.55 1.71 14.91
C PRO A 86 -4.06 1.44 14.75
N SER A 87 -4.92 2.43 14.99
CA SER A 87 -6.38 2.29 14.81
C SER A 87 -6.79 2.25 13.33
N LYS A 88 -5.90 2.73 12.45
CA LYS A 88 -6.10 2.82 11.01
C LYS A 88 -5.49 1.64 10.23
N LEU A 89 -4.77 0.75 10.92
CA LEU A 89 -4.13 -0.42 10.32
C LEU A 89 -4.79 -1.70 10.82
N VAL A 90 -5.62 -2.30 9.97
CA VAL A 90 -6.29 -3.58 10.25
C VAL A 90 -5.45 -4.71 9.66
N LEU A 91 -5.07 -5.68 10.49
CA LEU A 91 -4.34 -6.87 10.07
C LEU A 91 -5.29 -8.06 10.00
N VAL A 92 -5.26 -8.79 8.88
CA VAL A 92 -5.98 -10.04 8.71
C VAL A 92 -4.97 -11.17 8.65
N ASP A 93 -5.08 -12.09 9.61
CA ASP A 93 -4.36 -13.34 9.60
C ASP A 93 -5.02 -14.29 8.61
N ALA A 94 -4.34 -14.56 7.50
CA ALA A 94 -4.74 -15.54 6.51
C ALA A 94 -3.69 -16.66 6.37
N THR A 95 -2.90 -16.89 7.43
CA THR A 95 -1.91 -17.97 7.44
C THR A 95 -2.60 -19.32 7.22
N SER A 96 -2.12 -20.06 6.23
CA SER A 96 -2.68 -21.37 5.92
C SER A 96 -2.14 -22.41 6.91
N SER A 97 -3.05 -23.14 7.55
CA SER A 97 -2.71 -24.29 8.39
C SER A 97 -2.11 -25.45 7.60
N GLN A 98 -2.21 -25.44 6.27
CA GLN A 98 -1.62 -26.45 5.38
C GLN A 98 -0.13 -26.22 5.10
N LEU A 99 0.42 -25.07 5.53
CA LEU A 99 1.84 -24.72 5.38
C LEU A 99 2.63 -24.82 6.70
N LEU A 100 1.97 -25.26 7.78
CA LEU A 100 2.57 -25.55 9.09
C LEU A 100 2.78 -27.07 9.25
#